data_AF-R4KCL7-F1
#
_entry.id   AF-R4KCL7-F1
#
_cell.length_a   1.000
_cell.length_b   1.000
_cell.length_c   1.000
_cell.angle_alpha   90.00
_cell.angle_beta   90.00
_cell.angle_gamma   90.00
#
_symmetry.space_group_name_H-M   'P 1'
#
loop_
_entity.id
_entity.type
_entity.pdbx_description
1 polymer ?
#
loop_
_entity_poly.entity_id
_entity_poly.type
_entity_poly.pdbx_seq_one_letter_code
_entity_poly.pdbx_strand_id
1 'polypeptide(L)'
;MSKLINSFVTKISESNPEFSDLDLKKMEYGLICAFDEITKLVPYFIVFWIFSLQKYYIVALIFFCPIRLFSGGYHAKTYWGCFFISLIEFFMIIICGKYIMINNAIIIILLVISFIFICIFSPVDNINKRIKSENRKKNLKIILY
;
A
#
# COMPACT_ATOMS: atom_id res chain seq x y z
N MET A 1 5.55 -8.60 15.91
CA MET A 1 5.67 -7.27 15.29
C MET A 1 5.08 -6.18 16.18
N SER A 2 3.80 -6.29 16.56
CA SER A 2 3.12 -5.33 17.46
C SER A 2 3.89 -5.03 18.75
N LYS A 3 4.40 -6.03 19.48
CA LYS A 3 5.19 -5.79 20.71
C LYS A 3 6.43 -4.92 20.51
N LEU A 4 7.13 -5.09 19.39
CA LEU A 4 8.33 -4.31 19.04
C LEU A 4 7.95 -2.87 18.70
N ILE A 5 6.89 -2.70 17.92
CA ILE A 5 6.37 -1.37 17.54
C ILE A 5 5.83 -0.65 18.76
N ASN A 6 5.11 -1.33 19.64
CA ASN A 6 4.57 -0.73 20.86
C ASN A 6 5.72 -0.28 21.77
N SER A 7 6.76 -1.09 21.94
CA SER A 7 7.96 -0.67 22.67
C SER A 7 8.61 0.57 22.05
N PHE A 8 8.66 0.66 20.72
CA PHE A 8 9.21 1.83 20.02
C PHE A 8 8.34 3.08 20.24
N VAL A 9 7.02 2.97 20.13
CA VAL A 9 6.09 4.07 20.36
C VAL A 9 6.09 4.51 21.82
N THR A 10 6.19 3.59 22.78
CA THR A 10 6.33 3.93 24.21
C THR A 10 7.58 4.77 24.47
N LYS A 11 8.73 4.39 23.89
CA LYS A 11 9.97 5.21 24.02
C LYS A 11 9.83 6.60 23.43
N ILE A 12 9.10 6.73 22.30
CA ILE A 12 8.80 8.03 21.70
C ILE A 12 7.92 8.86 22.63
N SER A 13 6.89 8.24 23.22
CA SER A 13 5.97 8.88 24.18
C SER A 13 6.70 9.39 25.43
N GLU A 14 7.66 8.63 25.95
CA GLU A 14 8.46 9.03 27.11
C GLU A 14 9.33 10.26 26.81
N SER A 15 9.81 10.39 25.58
CA SER A 15 10.68 11.49 25.15
C SER A 15 9.91 12.73 24.67
N ASN A 16 8.62 12.59 24.34
CA ASN A 16 7.77 13.62 23.73
C ASN A 16 6.38 13.60 24.40
N PRO A 17 6.25 14.12 25.63
CA PRO A 17 5.01 14.07 26.40
C PRO A 17 3.88 14.95 25.82
N GLU A 18 4.17 15.81 24.84
CA GLU A 18 3.19 16.63 24.14
C GLU A 18 2.31 15.85 23.16
N PHE A 19 2.68 14.62 22.79
CA PHE A 19 1.88 13.81 21.90
C PHE A 19 0.61 13.31 22.60
N SER A 20 -0.53 13.55 21.97
CA SER A 20 -1.79 12.99 22.44
C SER A 20 -1.84 11.47 22.22
N ASP A 21 -2.65 10.76 23.01
CA ASP A 21 -2.92 9.33 22.81
C ASP A 21 -3.35 9.00 21.38
N LEU A 22 -4.08 9.93 20.75
CA LEU A 22 -4.53 9.78 19.37
C LEU A 22 -3.35 9.83 18.39
N ASP A 23 -2.34 10.67 18.64
CA ASP A 23 -1.18 10.79 17.77
C ASP A 23 -0.24 9.59 17.91
N LEU A 24 -0.05 9.11 19.13
CA LEU A 24 0.68 7.86 19.40
C LEU A 24 0.02 6.66 18.71
N LYS A 25 -1.31 6.54 18.76
CA LYS A 25 -2.05 5.48 18.04
C LYS A 25 -1.91 5.58 16.52
N LYS A 26 -1.92 6.79 15.95
CA LYS A 26 -1.67 6.97 14.50
C LYS A 26 -0.27 6.53 14.13
N MET A 27 0.72 6.85 14.96
CA MET A 27 2.11 6.47 14.75
C MET A 27 2.29 4.95 14.83
N GLU A 28 1.73 4.31 15.87
CA GLU A 28 1.70 2.85 16.01
C GLU A 28 1.10 2.19 14.77
N TYR A 29 -0.07 2.64 14.33
CA TYR A 29 -0.73 2.10 13.13
C TYR A 29 0.11 2.29 11.86
N GLY A 30 0.69 3.48 11.66
CA GLY A 30 1.56 3.75 10.51
C GLY A 30 2.80 2.86 10.47
N LEU A 31 3.44 2.65 11.64
CA LEU A 31 4.58 1.75 11.77
C LEU A 31 4.17 0.29 11.51
N ILE A 32 3.04 -0.17 12.04
CA ILE A 32 2.53 -1.52 11.77
C ILE A 32 2.36 -1.73 10.27
N CYS A 33 1.69 -0.81 9.57
CA CYS A 33 1.53 -0.91 8.13
C CYS A 33 2.87 -0.91 7.38
N ALA A 34 3.81 -0.03 7.73
CA ALA A 34 5.10 0.05 7.06
C ALA A 34 5.92 -1.24 7.24
N PHE A 35 5.99 -1.77 8.47
CA PHE A 35 6.70 -3.01 8.75
C PHE A 35 6.03 -4.22 8.10
N ASP A 36 4.70 -4.30 8.12
CA ASP A 36 3.97 -5.36 7.44
C ASP A 36 4.25 -5.37 5.93
N GLU A 37 4.36 -4.20 5.27
CA GLU A 37 4.71 -4.16 3.84
C GLU A 37 6.17 -4.51 3.57
N ILE A 38 7.12 -3.98 4.36
CA ILE A 38 8.56 -4.25 4.20
C ILE A 38 8.87 -5.74 4.38
N THR A 39 8.23 -6.39 5.35
CA THR A 39 8.49 -7.79 5.68
C THR A 39 8.05 -8.77 4.59
N LYS A 40 7.11 -8.37 3.73
CA LYS A 40 6.66 -9.18 2.57
C LYS A 40 7.65 -9.17 1.41
N LEU A 41 8.52 -8.16 1.31
CA LEU A 41 9.42 -7.98 0.16
C LEU A 41 10.30 -9.19 -0.09
N VAL A 42 10.92 -9.74 0.97
CA VAL A 42 11.82 -10.89 0.88
C VAL A 42 11.08 -12.19 0.54
N PRO A 43 10.01 -12.60 1.26
CA PRO A 43 9.22 -13.76 0.89
C PRO A 43 8.68 -13.71 -0.55
N TYR A 44 8.15 -12.57 -0.99
CA TYR A 44 7.63 -12.43 -2.35
C TYR A 44 8.73 -12.56 -3.39
N PHE A 45 9.89 -11.93 -3.15
CA PHE A 45 11.03 -12.08 -4.04
C PHE A 45 11.45 -13.54 -4.19
N ILE A 46 11.52 -14.30 -3.08
CA ILE A 46 11.84 -15.74 -3.10
C ILE A 46 10.80 -16.50 -3.93
N VAL A 47 9.50 -16.25 -3.69
CA VAL A 47 8.42 -16.91 -4.44
C VAL A 47 8.57 -16.65 -5.94
N PHE A 48 8.67 -15.39 -6.37
CA PHE A 48 8.79 -15.07 -7.79
C PHE A 48 10.13 -15.51 -8.40
N TRP A 49 11.20 -15.60 -7.61
CA TRP A 49 12.47 -16.16 -8.04
C TRP A 49 12.38 -17.65 -8.36
N ILE A 50 11.66 -18.44 -7.55
CA ILE A 50 11.40 -19.86 -7.81
C ILE A 50 10.68 -20.06 -9.16
N PHE A 51 9.76 -19.17 -9.52
CA PHE A 51 9.05 -19.20 -10.81
C PHE A 51 9.81 -18.57 -11.98
N SER A 52 11.05 -18.09 -11.77
CA SER A 52 11.81 -17.31 -12.76
C SER A 52 11.09 -16.03 -13.24
N LEU A 53 10.30 -15.41 -12.35
CA LEU A 53 9.52 -14.19 -12.59
C LEU A 53 10.03 -12.96 -11.82
N GLN A 54 11.19 -13.05 -11.16
CA GLN A 54 11.74 -11.99 -10.31
C GLN A 54 11.89 -10.63 -11.01
N LYS A 55 12.23 -10.62 -12.31
CA LYS A 55 12.34 -9.36 -13.08
C LYS A 55 10.98 -8.67 -13.23
N TYR A 56 9.93 -9.44 -13.52
CA TYR A 56 8.56 -8.93 -13.61
C TYR A 56 8.05 -8.45 -12.25
N TYR A 57 8.41 -9.15 -11.18
CA TYR A 57 8.09 -8.72 -9.82
C TYR A 57 8.73 -7.38 -9.45
N ILE A 58 10.02 -7.16 -9.78
CA ILE A 58 10.68 -5.87 -9.54
C ILE A 58 9.97 -4.74 -10.30
N VAL A 59 9.63 -4.97 -11.58
CA VAL A 59 8.88 -4.00 -12.39
C VAL A 59 7.51 -3.73 -11.76
N ALA A 60 6.75 -4.77 -11.43
CA ALA A 60 5.45 -4.64 -10.78
C ALA A 60 5.58 -3.86 -9.47
N LEU A 61 6.59 -4.13 -8.65
CA LEU A 61 6.82 -3.45 -7.39
C LEU A 61 7.07 -1.94 -7.57
N ILE A 62 7.93 -1.56 -8.51
CA ILE A 62 8.29 -0.15 -8.76
C ILE A 62 7.07 0.68 -9.20
N PHE A 63 6.19 0.10 -10.04
CA PHE A 63 5.03 0.84 -10.56
C PHE A 63 3.79 0.72 -9.67
N PHE A 64 3.55 -0.45 -9.07
CA PHE A 64 2.36 -0.70 -8.27
C PHE A 64 2.44 -0.11 -6.87
N CYS A 65 3.61 -0.17 -6.21
CA CYS A 65 3.74 0.33 -4.83
C CYS A 65 3.44 1.83 -4.69
N PRO A 66 3.95 2.73 -5.56
CA PRO A 66 3.59 4.14 -5.50
C PRO A 66 2.09 4.35 -5.70
N ILE A 67 1.49 3.71 -6.71
CA ILE A 67 0.05 3.79 -6.96
C ILE A 67 -0.72 3.40 -5.70
N ARG A 68 -0.36 2.28 -5.06
CA ARG A 68 -1.01 1.79 -3.84
C ARG A 68 -0.80 2.71 -2.63
N LEU A 69 0.38 3.31 -2.47
CA LEU A 69 0.66 4.25 -1.38
C LEU A 69 -0.29 5.46 -1.45
N PHE A 70 -0.60 5.87 -2.67
CA PHE A 70 -1.38 7.04 -3.02
C PHE A 70 -2.89 6.75 -3.07
N SER A 71 -3.33 5.71 -3.77
CA SER A 71 -4.73 5.28 -3.81
C SER A 71 -5.23 4.74 -2.47
N GLY A 72 -4.30 4.36 -1.59
CA GLY A 72 -4.60 3.51 -0.45
C GLY A 72 -4.75 2.05 -0.87
N GLY A 73 -5.07 1.20 0.09
CA GLY A 73 -5.26 -0.22 -0.14
C GLY A 73 -6.02 -0.89 1.00
N TYR A 74 -6.48 -2.10 0.72
CA TYR A 74 -7.11 -2.94 1.73
C TYR A 74 -6.04 -3.48 2.69
N HIS A 75 -6.21 -3.18 3.98
CA HIS A 75 -5.43 -3.79 5.06
C HIS A 75 -6.35 -4.73 5.84
N ALA A 76 -6.15 -6.04 5.65
CA ALA A 76 -6.88 -7.08 6.36
C ALA A 76 -6.62 -6.99 7.87
N LYS A 77 -7.50 -7.60 8.67
CA LYS A 77 -7.35 -7.67 10.13
C LYS A 77 -6.11 -8.46 10.59
N THR A 78 -5.50 -9.23 9.70
CA THR A 78 -4.35 -10.09 9.99
C THR A 78 -3.24 -9.88 8.96
N TYR A 79 -2.00 -9.98 9.43
CA TYR A 79 -0.80 -9.95 8.59
C TYR A 79 -0.90 -10.95 7.43
N TRP A 80 -1.28 -12.21 7.72
CA TRP A 80 -1.39 -13.26 6.71
C TRP A 80 -2.49 -12.98 5.69
N GLY A 81 -3.60 -12.34 6.09
CA GLY A 81 -4.61 -11.90 5.14
C GLY A 81 -4.05 -10.89 4.14
N CYS A 82 -3.32 -9.87 4.63
CA CYS A 82 -2.62 -8.92 3.77
C CYS A 82 -1.56 -9.61 2.90
N PHE A 83 -0.85 -10.58 3.45
CA PHE A 83 0.19 -11.33 2.77
C PHE A 83 -0.37 -12.08 1.55
N PHE A 84 -1.43 -12.86 1.70
CA PHE A 84 -1.97 -13.64 0.58
C PHE A 84 -2.71 -12.78 -0.45
N ILE A 85 -3.45 -11.75 -0.01
CA ILE A 85 -4.13 -10.84 -0.94
C ILE A 85 -3.12 -10.12 -1.83
N SER A 86 -2.07 -9.55 -1.24
CA SER A 86 -1.06 -8.82 -2.03
C SER A 86 -0.24 -9.76 -2.90
N LEU A 87 0.01 -10.99 -2.45
CA LEU A 87 0.68 -12.02 -3.26
C LEU A 87 -0.14 -12.37 -4.51
N ILE A 88 -1.44 -12.61 -4.35
CA ILE A 88 -2.37 -12.88 -5.46
C ILE A 88 -2.41 -11.67 -6.41
N GLU A 89 -2.47 -10.46 -5.87
CA GLU A 89 -2.46 -9.21 -6.65
C GLU A 89 -1.19 -9.12 -7.53
N PHE A 90 0.00 -9.37 -6.96
CA PHE A 90 1.24 -9.40 -7.75
C PHE A 90 1.25 -10.51 -8.81
N PHE A 91 0.74 -11.71 -8.49
CA PHE A 91 0.62 -12.77 -9.50
C PHE A 91 -0.29 -12.35 -10.65
N MET A 92 -1.45 -11.75 -10.36
CA MET A 92 -2.37 -11.27 -11.38
C MET A 92 -1.73 -10.20 -12.26
N ILE A 93 -1.06 -9.20 -11.66
CA ILE A 93 -0.35 -8.15 -12.40
C ILE A 93 0.69 -8.77 -13.36
N ILE A 94 1.50 -9.71 -12.86
CA ILE A 94 2.59 -10.33 -13.65
C ILE A 94 2.03 -11.24 -14.74
N ILE A 95 1.04 -12.07 -14.43
CA ILE A 95 0.43 -13.00 -15.40
C ILE A 95 -0.28 -12.20 -16.50
N CYS A 96 -1.08 -11.19 -16.12
CA CYS A 96 -1.74 -10.33 -17.08
C CYS A 96 -0.73 -9.59 -17.96
N GLY A 97 0.31 -8.98 -17.37
CA GLY A 97 1.33 -8.25 -18.12
C GLY A 97 2.23 -9.11 -19.01
N LYS A 98 2.41 -10.39 -18.67
CA LYS A 98 3.27 -11.32 -19.42
C LYS A 98 2.54 -12.09 -20.52
N TYR A 99 1.30 -12.51 -20.26
CA TYR A 99 0.59 -13.46 -21.14
C TYR A 99 -0.60 -12.85 -21.89
N ILE A 100 -1.14 -11.72 -21.44
CA ILE A 100 -2.27 -11.09 -22.13
C ILE A 100 -1.72 -10.05 -23.11
N MET A 101 -1.86 -10.33 -24.41
CA MET A 101 -1.58 -9.36 -25.46
C MET A 101 -2.81 -8.48 -25.67
N ILE A 102 -2.66 -7.18 -25.39
CA ILE A 102 -3.72 -6.19 -25.58
C ILE A 102 -3.21 -5.17 -26.60
N ASN A 103 -4.09 -4.75 -27.51
CA ASN A 103 -3.78 -3.68 -28.47
C ASN A 103 -3.42 -2.38 -27.72
N ASN A 104 -2.36 -1.69 -28.15
CA ASN A 104 -1.89 -0.42 -27.58
C ASN A 104 -3.02 0.61 -27.42
N ALA A 105 -3.95 0.70 -28.36
CA ALA A 105 -5.11 1.60 -28.27
C ALA A 105 -6.00 1.25 -27.06
N ILE A 106 -6.25 -0.04 -26.83
CA ILE A 106 -7.03 -0.52 -25.68
C ILE A 106 -6.27 -0.28 -24.38
N ILE A 107 -4.94 -0.48 -24.35
CA ILE A 107 -4.10 -0.18 -23.18
C ILE A 107 -4.22 1.30 -22.81
N ILE A 108 -4.11 2.21 -23.79
CA ILE A 108 -4.25 3.66 -23.55
C ILE A 108 -5.62 3.98 -22.98
N ILE A 109 -6.69 3.41 -23.54
CA ILE A 109 -8.06 3.60 -23.02
C ILE A 109 -8.17 3.11 -21.57
N LEU A 110 -7.65 1.93 -21.25
CA LEU A 110 -7.66 1.37 -19.89
C LEU A 110 -6.85 2.22 -18.91
N LEU A 111 -5.71 2.77 -19.33
CA LEU A 111 -4.90 3.67 -18.51
C LEU A 111 -5.65 4.98 -18.20
N VAL A 112 -6.32 5.57 -19.19
CA VAL A 112 -7.14 6.78 -18.98
C VAL A 112 -8.30 6.50 -18.03
N ILE A 113 -9.02 5.40 -18.23
CA ILE A 113 -10.12 4.99 -17.33
C ILE A 113 -9.59 4.76 -15.91
N SER A 114 -8.47 4.06 -15.77
CA SER A 114 -7.84 3.79 -14.47
C SER A 114 -7.44 5.09 -13.77
N PHE A 115 -6.85 6.03 -14.51
CA PHE A 115 -6.48 7.35 -13.98
C PHE A 115 -7.71 8.13 -13.50
N ILE A 116 -8.81 8.12 -14.27
CA ILE A 116 -10.08 8.74 -13.86
C ILE A 116 -10.59 8.11 -12.56
N PHE A 117 -10.54 6.78 -12.43
CA PHE A 117 -10.94 6.11 -11.19
C PHE A 117 -10.05 6.49 -10.00
N ILE A 118 -8.73 6.57 -10.19
CA ILE A 118 -7.83 7.09 -9.16
C ILE A 118 -8.21 8.54 -8.79
N CYS A 119 -8.59 9.38 -9.76
CA CYS A 119 -9.03 10.76 -9.53
C CYS A 119 -10.29 10.88 -8.66
N ILE A 120 -11.24 9.98 -8.89
CA ILE A 120 -12.55 9.99 -8.24
C ILE A 120 -12.49 9.34 -6.86
N PHE A 121 -11.86 8.16 -6.76
CA PHE A 121 -11.92 7.31 -5.57
C PHE A 121 -10.77 7.51 -4.59
N SER A 122 -9.66 8.12 -5.01
CA SER A 122 -8.54 8.44 -4.12
C SER A 122 -8.69 9.84 -3.47
N PRO A 123 -8.25 10.04 -2.21
CA PRO A 123 -7.80 9.02 -1.25
C PRO A 123 -8.96 8.22 -0.67
N VAL A 124 -8.79 6.90 -0.56
CA VAL A 124 -9.78 6.02 0.07
C VAL A 124 -9.83 6.28 1.57
N ASP A 125 -11.04 6.53 2.09
CA ASP A 125 -11.27 6.67 3.52
C ASP A 125 -11.25 5.30 4.21
N ASN A 126 -10.55 5.19 5.33
CA ASN A 126 -10.43 3.94 6.09
C ASN A 126 -10.83 4.22 7.54
N ILE A 127 -11.55 3.27 8.17
CA ILE A 127 -11.89 3.30 9.59
C ILE A 127 -10.66 3.59 10.48
N ASN A 128 -9.50 3.02 10.15
CA ASN A 128 -8.25 3.21 10.89
C ASN A 128 -7.49 4.50 10.51
N LYS A 129 -7.87 5.16 9.41
CA LYS A 129 -7.25 6.39 8.89
C LYS A 129 -8.33 7.35 8.38
N ARG A 130 -9.28 7.72 9.24
CA ARG A 130 -10.43 8.53 8.83
C ARG A 130 -10.02 9.91 8.33
N ILE A 131 -10.56 10.33 7.20
CA ILE A 131 -10.41 11.68 6.66
C ILE A 131 -11.47 12.57 7.30
N LYS A 132 -11.11 13.21 8.42
CA LYS A 132 -12.06 13.98 9.25
C LYS A 132 -12.41 15.37 8.72
N SER A 133 -11.67 15.90 7.73
CA SER A 133 -11.91 17.25 7.21
C SER A 133 -11.73 17.34 5.70
N GLU A 134 -12.54 18.18 5.06
CA GLU A 134 -12.44 18.48 3.63
C GLU A 134 -11.09 19.11 3.28
N ASN A 135 -10.51 19.94 4.17
CA ASN A 135 -9.15 20.46 3.98
C ASN A 135 -8.09 19.34 3.96
N ARG A 136 -8.21 18.33 4.83
CA ARG A 136 -7.28 17.19 4.81
C ARG A 136 -7.49 16.33 3.56
N LYS A 137 -8.73 16.17 3.11
CA LYS A 137 -9.04 15.49 1.84
C LYS A 137 -8.41 16.22 0.65
N LYS A 138 -8.53 17.54 0.59
CA LYS A 138 -7.91 18.39 -0.45
C LYS A 138 -6.38 18.30 -0.42
N ASN A 139 -5.76 18.39 0.76
CA ASN A 139 -4.30 18.29 0.89
C ASN A 139 -3.79 16.91 0.45
N LEU A 140 -4.51 15.83 0.80
CA LEU A 140 -4.16 14.49 0.33
C LEU A 140 -4.30 14.39 -1.19
N LYS A 141 -5.34 14.99 -1.80
CA LYS A 141 -5.49 15.08 -3.25
C LYS A 141 -4.36 15.85 -3.94
N ILE A 142 -3.89 16.96 -3.37
CA ILE A 142 -2.76 17.72 -3.94
C ILE A 142 -1.46 16.91 -3.91
N ILE A 143 -1.25 16.08 -2.88
CA ILE A 143 -0.09 15.17 -2.82
C ILE A 143 -0.20 14.05 -3.87
N LEU A 144 -1.41 13.76 -4.37
CA LEU A 144 -1.70 12.67 -5.30
C LEU A 144 -1.57 13.03 -6.78
N TYR A 145 -1.62 14.32 -7.14
CA TYR A 145 -1.61 14.84 -8.52
C TYR A 145 -0.51 15.87 -8.71
#